data_AF-A0A2A2HVJ8-F1
#
_entry.id   AF-A0A2A2HVJ8-F1
#
_cell.length_a   1.000
_cell.length_b   1.000
_cell.length_c   1.000
_cell.angle_alpha   90.00
_cell.angle_beta   90.00
_cell.angle_gamma   90.00
#
_symmetry.space_group_name_H-M   'P 1'
#
loop_
_entity.id
_entity.type
_entity.pdbx_description
1 polymer ?
#
loop_
_entity_poly.entity_id
_entity_poly.type
_entity_poly.pdbx_seq_one_letter_code
_entity_poly.pdbx_strand_id
1 'polypeptide(L)'
;MGETIDYCYYIKMPGKLFEPKDSMAKISLNKEEQKILQGFVHNKAEQKAGYYDQKIAEMKQKYDMDYSTFQNKIYFRATEIDLEEWNDFVLWGSYVKAHRYWAQFC
;
A
#
# COMPACT_ATOMS: atom_id res chain seq x y z
N MET A 1 -2.61 13.00 30.85
CA MET A 1 -3.92 12.91 30.18
C MET A 1 -3.65 13.18 28.71
N GLY A 2 -3.80 12.16 27.87
CA GLY A 2 -3.61 12.25 26.43
C GLY A 2 -4.88 11.75 25.75
N GLU A 3 -5.39 12.54 24.82
CA GLU A 3 -6.70 12.37 24.19
C GLU A 3 -6.79 11.08 23.38
N THR A 4 -7.86 10.33 23.60
CA THR A 4 -8.22 9.10 22.90
C THR A 4 -9.01 9.46 21.65
N ILE A 5 -8.47 9.13 20.47
CA ILE A 5 -9.23 9.13 19.22
C ILE A 5 -9.82 7.73 19.06
N ASP A 6 -11.14 7.66 19.11
CA ASP A 6 -11.93 6.44 19.05
C ASP A 6 -12.21 6.10 17.57
N TYR A 7 -11.59 5.02 17.07
CA TYR A 7 -11.94 4.44 15.78
C TYR A 7 -12.26 2.95 15.99
N CYS A 8 -13.51 2.61 15.69
CA CYS A 8 -14.04 1.27 15.44
C CYS A 8 -13.74 0.21 16.52
N TYR A 9 -14.79 -0.05 17.30
CA TYR A 9 -14.99 -1.20 18.17
C TYR A 9 -14.24 -2.48 17.72
N TYR A 10 -13.43 -3.00 18.66
CA TYR A 10 -12.63 -4.23 18.61
C TYR A 10 -11.28 -4.17 17.88
N ILE A 11 -10.32 -3.43 18.45
CA ILE A 11 -8.98 -3.91 18.84
C ILE A 11 -8.29 -2.75 19.60
N LYS A 12 -8.01 -2.92 20.89
CA LYS A 12 -7.15 -1.98 21.64
C LYS A 12 -5.70 -2.27 21.30
N MET A 13 -5.11 -1.55 20.34
CA MET A 13 -3.66 -1.49 20.20
C MET A 13 -3.08 -0.43 21.15
N PRO A 14 -2.01 -0.74 21.91
CA PRO A 14 -1.33 0.29 22.70
C PRO A 14 -0.78 1.36 21.75
N GLY A 15 -1.23 2.61 21.95
CA GLY A 15 -0.89 3.81 21.17
C GLY A 15 0.57 4.23 21.31
N LYS A 16 1.50 3.37 20.92
CA LYS A 16 2.82 3.77 20.46
C LYS A 16 2.83 3.53 18.97
N LEU A 17 2.63 4.62 18.23
CA LEU A 17 3.16 4.76 16.89
C LEU A 17 4.61 4.27 16.98
N PHE A 18 4.89 3.07 16.47
CA PHE A 18 6.26 2.64 16.27
C PHE A 18 6.79 3.54 15.16
N GLU A 19 7.29 4.71 15.53
CA GLU A 19 8.33 5.36 14.74
C GLU A 19 9.40 4.28 14.54
N PRO A 20 9.81 3.97 13.31
CA PRO A 20 10.91 3.06 13.07
C PRO A 20 12.19 3.76 13.54
N LYS A 21 12.41 3.72 14.86
CA LYS A 21 13.67 4.10 15.49
C LYS A 21 14.67 3.03 15.11
N ASP A 22 15.50 3.40 14.14
CA ASP A 22 16.54 2.61 13.51
C ASP A 22 16.04 1.38 12.75
N SER A 23 16.26 1.40 11.44
CA SER A 23 15.91 0.38 10.44
C SER A 23 16.41 -1.04 10.72
N MET A 24 17.19 -1.23 11.77
CA MET A 24 17.38 -2.49 12.43
C MET A 24 17.54 -2.14 13.89
N ALA A 25 16.51 -2.39 14.71
CA ALA A 25 16.79 -2.78 16.08
C ALA A 25 17.95 -3.77 15.98
N LYS A 26 19.05 -3.43 16.63
CA LYS A 26 20.32 -4.16 16.67
C LYS A 26 20.08 -5.46 17.43
N ILE A 27 19.10 -6.25 16.98
CA ILE A 27 18.91 -7.65 17.29
C ILE A 27 20.25 -8.23 16.85
N SER A 28 20.90 -8.90 17.79
CA SER A 28 22.20 -9.55 17.65
C SER A 28 22.12 -10.73 16.68
N LEU A 29 21.61 -10.48 15.48
CA LEU A 29 21.56 -11.41 14.37
C LEU A 29 22.94 -11.47 13.75
N ASN A 30 23.43 -12.67 13.55
CA ASN A 30 24.65 -12.87 12.79
C ASN A 30 24.41 -12.54 11.31
N LYS A 31 25.50 -12.42 10.54
CA LYS A 31 25.44 -12.02 9.12
C LYS A 31 24.57 -12.95 8.27
N GLU A 32 24.50 -14.24 8.61
CA GLU A 32 23.70 -15.22 7.85
C GLU A 32 22.20 -15.06 8.14
N GLU A 33 21.82 -14.83 9.40
CA GLU A 33 20.43 -14.53 9.77
C GLU A 33 19.95 -13.23 9.10
N GLN A 34 20.81 -12.21 9.02
CA GLN A 34 20.49 -10.97 8.31
C GLN A 34 20.27 -11.22 6.80
N LYS A 35 21.12 -12.01 6.15
CA LYS A 35 20.96 -12.37 4.73
C LYS A 35 19.66 -13.16 4.49
N ILE A 36 19.34 -14.11 5.36
CA ILE A 36 18.11 -14.91 5.26
C ILE A 36 16.88 -14.00 5.34
N LEU A 37 16.87 -13.06 6.29
CA LEU A 37 15.76 -12.10 6.42
C LEU A 37 15.67 -11.16 5.22
N GLN A 38 16.79 -10.66 4.70
CA GLN A 38 16.81 -9.83 3.50
C GLN A 38 16.26 -10.59 2.29
N GLY A 39 16.69 -11.84 2.08
CA GLY A 39 16.17 -12.70 1.02
C GLY A 39 14.67 -12.98 1.17
N PHE A 40 14.19 -13.17 2.39
CA PHE A 40 12.76 -13.34 2.66
C PHE A 40 11.95 -12.09 2.32
N VAL A 41 12.43 -10.91 2.73
CA VAL A 41 11.77 -9.62 2.43
C VAL A 41 11.75 -9.38 0.93
N HIS A 42 12.86 -9.59 0.23
CA HIS A 42 12.97 -9.43 -1.22
C HIS A 42 12.01 -10.37 -1.97
N ASN A 43 12.03 -11.68 -1.66
CA ASN A 43 11.10 -12.64 -2.27
C ASN A 43 9.63 -12.28 -2.02
N LYS A 44 9.32 -11.77 -0.82
CA LYS A 44 7.96 -11.32 -0.50
C LYS A 44 7.59 -10.05 -1.28
N ALA A 45 8.53 -9.14 -1.44
CA ALA A 45 8.37 -7.92 -2.20
C ALA A 45 8.09 -8.21 -3.67
N GLU A 46 8.84 -9.10 -4.31
CA GLU A 46 8.61 -9.51 -5.70
C GLU A 46 7.20 -10.08 -5.89
N GLN A 47 6.78 -11.00 -5.00
CA GLN A 47 5.43 -11.57 -5.05
C GLN A 47 4.34 -10.50 -4.91
N LYS A 48 4.56 -9.53 -4.00
CA LYS A 48 3.58 -8.45 -3.76
C LYS A 48 3.56 -7.44 -4.89
N ALA A 49 4.72 -7.04 -5.41
CA ALA A 49 4.83 -6.16 -6.57
C ALA A 49 4.12 -6.78 -7.77
N GLY A 50 4.41 -8.05 -8.10
CA GLY A 50 3.75 -8.76 -9.20
C GLY A 50 2.24 -8.89 -9.03
N TYR A 51 1.75 -9.14 -7.80
CA TYR A 51 0.32 -9.13 -7.52
C TYR A 51 -0.33 -7.77 -7.81
N TYR A 52 0.29 -6.67 -7.36
CA TYR A 52 -0.26 -5.33 -7.59
C TYR A 52 -0.12 -4.88 -9.05
N ASP A 53 0.92 -5.32 -9.77
CA ASP A 53 1.03 -5.11 -11.22
C ASP A 53 -0.14 -5.74 -11.96
N GLN A 54 -0.49 -6.99 -11.62
CA GLN A 54 -1.67 -7.64 -12.17
C GLN A 54 -2.94 -6.83 -11.87
N LYS A 55 -3.13 -6.39 -10.61
CA LYS A 55 -4.31 -5.58 -10.24
C LYS A 55 -4.36 -4.23 -10.94
N ILE A 56 -3.21 -3.59 -11.16
CA ILE A 56 -3.13 -2.35 -11.93
C ILE A 56 -3.48 -2.61 -13.41
N ALA A 57 -3.01 -3.72 -13.98
CA ALA A 57 -3.33 -4.11 -15.36
C ALA A 57 -4.83 -4.39 -15.55
N GLU A 58 -5.46 -5.09 -14.59
CA GLU A 58 -6.92 -5.31 -14.59
C GLU A 58 -7.70 -3.99 -14.61
N MET A 59 -7.29 -2.99 -13.82
CA MET A 59 -7.94 -1.67 -13.82
C MET A 59 -7.69 -0.89 -15.11
N LYS A 60 -6.46 -0.94 -15.66
CA LYS A 60 -6.14 -0.35 -16.96
C LYS A 60 -7.02 -0.94 -18.06
N GLN A 61 -7.23 -2.25 -18.04
CA GLN A 61 -8.10 -2.93 -19.00
C GLN A 61 -9.58 -2.53 -18.80
N LYS A 62 -10.05 -2.44 -17.55
CA LYS A 62 -11.44 -2.05 -17.24
C LYS A 62 -11.79 -0.66 -17.80
N TYR A 63 -10.87 0.28 -17.67
CA TYR A 63 -11.11 1.69 -18.00
C TYR A 63 -10.46 2.17 -19.30
N ASP A 64 -9.65 1.32 -19.95
CA ASP A 64 -8.87 1.65 -21.15
C ASP A 64 -8.02 2.93 -21.01
N MET A 65 -7.42 3.13 -19.84
CA MET A 65 -6.57 4.28 -19.55
C MET A 65 -5.60 4.00 -18.41
N ASP A 66 -4.66 4.92 -18.16
CA ASP A 66 -3.82 4.86 -16.96
C ASP A 66 -4.48 5.54 -15.75
N TYR A 67 -3.92 5.28 -14.56
CA TYR A 67 -4.46 5.81 -13.30
C TYR A 67 -4.47 7.34 -13.26
N SER A 68 -3.45 8.01 -13.81
CA SER A 68 -3.40 9.48 -13.85
C SER A 68 -4.55 10.06 -14.68
N THR A 69 -4.83 9.46 -15.82
CA THR A 69 -5.93 9.86 -16.71
C THR A 69 -7.26 9.60 -16.03
N PHE A 70 -7.42 8.45 -15.39
CA PHE A 70 -8.61 8.11 -14.61
C PHE A 70 -8.84 9.08 -13.44
N GLN A 71 -7.79 9.39 -12.67
CA GLN A 71 -7.82 10.36 -11.59
C GLN A 71 -8.30 11.75 -12.07
N ASN A 72 -7.76 12.23 -13.19
CA ASN A 72 -8.17 13.50 -13.77
C ASN A 72 -9.65 13.47 -14.20
N LYS A 73 -10.09 12.38 -14.85
CA LYS A 73 -11.51 12.19 -15.21
C LYS A 73 -12.43 12.33 -13.99
N ILE A 74 -12.07 11.73 -12.86
CA ILE A 74 -12.85 11.80 -11.62
C ILE A 74 -12.86 13.23 -11.06
N TYR A 75 -11.71 13.91 -11.00
CA TYR A 75 -11.61 15.25 -10.42
C TYR A 75 -12.28 16.36 -11.25
N PHE A 76 -12.30 16.24 -12.57
CA PHE A 76 -12.93 17.24 -13.45
C PHE A 76 -14.41 16.97 -13.74
N ARG A 77 -15.00 15.95 -13.12
CA ARG A 77 -16.42 15.62 -13.34
C ARG A 77 -17.32 16.63 -12.63
N ALA A 78 -18.15 17.35 -13.40
CA ALA A 78 -18.89 18.51 -12.90
C ALA A 78 -20.28 18.20 -12.29
N THR A 79 -20.90 17.07 -12.63
CA THR A 79 -22.37 16.97 -12.48
C THR A 79 -22.93 15.64 -11.98
N GLU A 80 -22.21 14.51 -12.04
CA GLU A 80 -22.80 13.22 -11.62
C GLU A 80 -21.80 12.24 -11.00
N ILE A 81 -22.05 11.81 -9.76
CA ILE A 81 -21.18 10.88 -9.03
C ILE A 81 -21.54 9.45 -9.43
N ASP A 82 -20.61 8.78 -10.11
CA ASP A 82 -20.66 7.33 -10.32
C ASP A 82 -19.97 6.63 -9.13
N LEU A 83 -20.75 6.04 -8.24
CA LEU A 83 -20.25 5.41 -7.02
C LEU A 83 -19.30 4.24 -7.30
N GLU A 84 -19.48 3.52 -8.42
CA GLU A 84 -18.57 2.44 -8.80
C GLU A 84 -17.21 3.01 -9.19
N GLU A 85 -17.19 4.04 -10.04
CA GLU A 85 -15.94 4.69 -10.42
C GLU A 85 -15.21 5.33 -9.24
N TRP A 86 -15.93 5.88 -8.26
CA TRP A 86 -15.33 6.44 -7.04
C TRP A 86 -14.71 5.35 -6.15
N ASN A 87 -15.39 4.20 -5.99
CA ASN A 87 -14.81 3.06 -5.28
C ASN A 87 -13.55 2.56 -5.98
N ASP A 88 -13.61 2.43 -7.30
CA ASP A 88 -12.51 1.97 -8.11
C ASP A 88 -11.34 2.95 -8.14
N PHE A 89 -11.61 4.26 -8.04
CA PHE A 89 -10.58 5.28 -7.89
C PHE A 89 -9.77 5.09 -6.61
N VAL A 90 -10.45 4.88 -5.48
CA VAL A 90 -9.80 4.63 -4.18
C VAL A 90 -9.03 3.31 -4.22
N LEU A 91 -9.63 2.27 -4.79
CA LEU A 91 -9.04 0.94 -4.87
C LEU A 91 -7.79 0.92 -5.76
N TRP A 92 -7.88 1.47 -6.97
CA TRP A 92 -6.76 1.55 -7.90
C TRP A 92 -5.61 2.40 -7.35
N GLY A 93 -5.93 3.55 -6.75
CA GLY A 93 -4.92 4.38 -6.08
C GLY A 93 -4.18 3.64 -4.97
N SER A 94 -4.90 2.77 -4.24
CA SER A 94 -4.32 1.92 -3.22
C SER A 94 -3.38 0.86 -3.81
N TYR A 95 -3.73 0.24 -4.94
CA TYR A 95 -2.84 -0.67 -5.65
C TYR A 95 -1.56 0.00 -6.14
N VAL A 96 -1.66 1.21 -6.73
CA VAL A 96 -0.50 1.97 -7.20
C VAL A 96 0.44 2.31 -6.03
N LYS A 97 -0.11 2.73 -4.89
CA LYS A 97 0.68 3.02 -3.67
C LYS A 97 1.33 1.75 -3.11
N ALA A 98 0.57 0.65 -3.02
CA ALA A 98 1.09 -0.61 -2.50
C ALA A 98 2.19 -1.19 -3.40
N HIS A 99 2.02 -1.13 -4.72
CA HIS A 99 3.07 -1.51 -5.68
C HIS A 99 4.36 -0.72 -5.42
N ARG A 100 4.29 0.62 -5.36
CA ARG A 100 5.46 1.47 -5.10
C ARG A 100 6.15 1.13 -3.78
N TYR A 101 5.37 0.83 -2.73
CA TYR A 101 5.92 0.43 -1.43
C TYR A 101 6.64 -0.92 -1.47
N TRP A 102 6.18 -1.89 -2.26
CA TRP A 102 6.87 -3.18 -2.35
C TRP A 102 8.05 -3.14 -3.33
N ALA A 103 7.94 -2.40 -4.43
CA ALA A 103 8.98 -2.29 -5.44
C ALA A 103 10.30 -1.68 -4.94
N GLN A 104 10.30 -0.93 -3.82
CA GLN A 104 11.54 -0.44 -3.18
C GLN A 104 12.34 -1.54 -2.46
N PHE A 105 11.77 -2.73 -2.29
CA PHE A 105 12.43 -3.89 -1.67
C PHE A 105 12.72 -5.02 -2.66
N CYS A 106 12.31 -4.86 -3.92
CA CYS A 106 12.77 -5.65 -5.06
C CYS A 106 14.14 -5.11 -5.49
#